data_AF-A0A2V5KTV3-F1
#
_entry.id   AF-A0A2V5KTV3-F1
#
_cell.length_a   1.000
_cell.length_b   1.000
_cell.length_c   1.000
_cell.angle_alpha   90.00
_cell.angle_beta   90.00
_cell.angle_gamma   90.00
#
_symmetry.space_group_name_H-M   'P 1'
#
loop_
_entity.id
_entity.type
_entity.pdbx_description
1 polymer ?
#
loop_
_entity_poly.entity_id
_entity_poly.type
_entity_poly.pdbx_seq_one_letter_code
_entity_poly.pdbx_strand_id
1 'polypeptide(L)'
;MLARTIDIRRDESGGSLHDRLAQMAPDALLDSLGLIGSGSAPRIQQDNSLATYAPKLKREDGRIDWSEPAGVIEKKIRAFNPWPGALMTIDGRNLKIFSASVVDLSGKPGQILSGEKELVIAAGKGALSLSEVQLEGKRRMSASEFLRGHASISRAAS
;
A
#
# COMPACT_ATOMS: atom_id res chain seq x y z
N MET A 1 29.87 3.98 -3.68
CA MET A 1 28.75 3.48 -2.87
C MET A 1 28.70 1.97 -3.08
N LEU A 2 28.85 1.19 -2.01
CA LEU A 2 28.44 -0.21 -2.07
C LEU A 2 26.91 -0.22 -2.03
N ALA A 3 26.28 -0.83 -3.02
CA ALA A 3 24.84 -0.98 -3.07
C ALA A 3 24.49 -2.43 -3.40
N ARG A 4 23.35 -2.87 -2.90
CA ARG A 4 22.67 -4.09 -3.32
C ARG A 4 21.29 -3.66 -3.80
N THR A 5 20.90 -4.16 -4.97
CA THR A 5 19.61 -3.83 -5.57
C THR A 5 18.73 -5.06 -5.55
N ILE A 6 17.44 -4.85 -5.30
CA ILE A 6 16.41 -5.88 -5.42
C ILE A 6 15.21 -5.32 -6.16
N ASP A 7 14.52 -6.21 -6.87
CA ASP A 7 13.23 -5.88 -7.45
C ASP A 7 12.13 -5.88 -6.39
N ILE A 8 11.24 -4.89 -6.51
CA ILE A 8 10.00 -4.82 -5.75
C ILE A 8 9.00 -5.76 -6.42
N ARG A 9 8.49 -6.76 -5.69
CA ARG A 9 7.53 -7.72 -6.25
C ARG A 9 6.15 -7.07 -6.38
N ARG A 10 5.33 -7.58 -7.30
CA ARG A 10 3.99 -7.00 -7.60
C ARG A 10 3.06 -6.99 -6.39
N ASP A 11 3.13 -8.03 -5.58
CA ASP A 11 2.33 -8.29 -4.38
C ASP A 11 2.99 -7.77 -3.09
N GLU A 12 4.15 -7.11 -3.21
CA GLU A 12 4.93 -6.72 -2.06
C GLU A 12 4.31 -5.52 -1.34
N SER A 13 4.19 -5.67 -0.02
CA SER A 13 3.86 -4.60 0.92
C SER A 13 5.11 -3.93 1.48
N GLY A 14 4.93 -2.78 2.14
CA GLY A 14 6.01 -2.12 2.87
C GLY A 14 6.66 -3.04 3.91
N GLY A 15 5.86 -3.82 4.64
CA GLY A 15 6.35 -4.80 5.62
C GLY A 15 7.16 -5.93 4.98
N SER A 16 6.63 -6.57 3.94
CA SER A 16 7.34 -7.69 3.29
C SER A 16 8.63 -7.25 2.58
N LEU A 17 8.66 -6.03 2.02
CA LEU A 17 9.89 -5.45 1.47
C LEU A 17 10.91 -5.16 2.57
N HIS A 18 10.46 -4.61 3.70
CA HIS A 18 11.30 -4.38 4.87
C HIS A 18 11.95 -5.68 5.35
N ASP A 19 11.17 -6.76 5.51
CA ASP A 19 11.69 -8.05 5.97
C ASP A 19 12.73 -8.63 5.01
N ARG A 20 12.50 -8.52 3.69
CA ARG A 20 13.47 -8.95 2.66
C ARG A 20 14.75 -8.12 2.70
N LEU A 21 14.66 -6.80 2.86
CA LEU A 21 15.83 -5.94 3.00
C LEU A 21 16.59 -6.25 4.29
N ALA A 22 15.89 -6.52 5.39
CA ALA A 22 16.50 -6.88 6.67
C ALA A 22 17.32 -8.17 6.60
N GLN A 23 16.91 -9.14 5.77
CA GLN A 23 17.68 -10.36 5.53
C GLN A 23 18.98 -10.10 4.76
N MET A 24 19.02 -9.11 3.87
CA MET A 24 20.18 -8.81 3.01
C MET A 24 21.14 -7.78 3.61
N ALA A 25 20.65 -6.96 4.54
CA ALA A 25 21.43 -5.87 5.13
C ALA A 25 22.70 -6.32 5.88
N PRO A 26 22.71 -7.44 6.64
CA PRO A 26 23.90 -7.89 7.36
C PRO A 26 25.08 -8.17 6.43
N ASP A 27 24.86 -8.93 5.36
CA ASP A 27 25.91 -9.30 4.41
C ASP A 27 26.47 -8.05 3.72
N ALA A 28 25.59 -7.15 3.26
CA ALA A 28 25.99 -5.89 2.65
C ALA A 28 26.79 -5.00 3.62
N LEU A 29 26.44 -5.01 4.91
CA LEU A 29 27.16 -4.28 5.95
C LEU A 29 28.54 -4.89 6.22
N LEU A 30 28.64 -6.21 6.35
CA LEU A 30 29.92 -6.91 6.57
C LEU A 30 30.89 -6.67 5.41
N ASP A 31 30.41 -6.78 4.16
CA ASP A 31 31.19 -6.46 2.97
C ASP A 31 31.71 -5.01 3.01
N SER A 32 30.84 -4.08 3.41
CA SER A 32 31.19 -2.66 3.53
C SER A 32 32.28 -2.43 4.59
N LEU A 33 32.15 -3.06 5.75
CA LEU A 33 33.11 -2.94 6.85
C LEU A 33 34.48 -3.53 6.45
N GLY A 34 34.51 -4.66 5.75
CA GLY A 34 35.75 -5.24 5.22
C GLY A 34 36.47 -4.31 4.24
N LEU A 35 35.72 -3.69 3.31
CA LEU A 35 36.27 -2.70 2.38
C LEU A 35 36.77 -1.43 3.09
N ILE A 36 36.08 -0.99 4.13
CA ILE A 36 36.52 0.16 4.94
C ILE A 36 37.80 -0.20 5.69
N GLY A 37 37.85 -1.36 6.36
CA GLY A 37 39.00 -1.81 7.14
C GLY A 37 40.26 -2.04 6.30
N SER A 38 40.11 -2.44 5.04
CA SER A 38 41.21 -2.59 4.07
C SER A 38 41.58 -1.30 3.33
N GLY A 39 40.89 -0.18 3.57
CA GLY A 39 41.12 1.08 2.84
C GLY A 39 40.67 1.05 1.38
N SER A 40 39.94 0.03 0.94
CA SER A 40 39.53 -0.20 -0.46
C SER A 40 38.07 0.22 -0.75
N ALA A 41 37.40 0.87 0.21
CA ALA A 41 36.00 1.26 0.06
C ALA A 41 35.77 2.31 -1.04
N PRO A 42 34.93 2.04 -2.06
CA PRO A 42 34.71 2.97 -3.16
C PRO A 42 33.92 4.21 -2.74
N ARG A 43 34.51 5.39 -2.96
CA ARG A 43 33.86 6.69 -2.79
C ARG A 43 33.27 7.14 -4.13
N ILE A 44 31.94 7.09 -4.26
CA ILE A 44 31.24 7.52 -5.47
C ILE A 44 30.38 8.71 -5.07
N GLN A 45 30.60 9.86 -5.73
CA GLN A 45 29.81 11.07 -5.53
C GLN A 45 28.37 10.83 -5.99
N GLN A 46 27.39 11.28 -5.20
CA GLN A 46 25.98 11.22 -5.58
C GLN A 46 25.67 12.32 -6.61
N ASP A 47 24.86 11.98 -7.61
CA ASP A 47 24.30 12.96 -8.53
C ASP A 47 23.07 13.61 -7.88
N ASN A 48 23.21 14.89 -7.52
CA ASN A 48 22.13 15.66 -6.88
C ASN A 48 20.89 15.80 -7.77
N SER A 49 21.01 15.69 -9.09
CA SER A 49 19.87 15.75 -10.00
C SER A 49 18.97 14.52 -9.93
N LEU A 50 19.49 13.40 -9.41
CA LEU A 50 18.76 12.14 -9.22
C LEU A 50 18.20 11.99 -7.80
N ALA A 51 18.49 12.93 -6.90
CA ALA A 51 18.09 12.83 -5.50
C ALA A 51 16.58 13.03 -5.32
N THR A 52 15.92 12.06 -4.68
CA THR A 52 14.50 12.15 -4.29
C THR A 52 14.35 12.08 -2.78
N TYR A 53 13.43 12.87 -2.22
CA TYR A 53 13.14 12.84 -0.79
C TYR A 53 12.00 11.86 -0.47
N ALA A 54 12.23 10.95 0.48
CA ALA A 54 11.22 10.07 1.04
C ALA A 54 10.78 10.60 2.42
N PRO A 55 9.66 11.35 2.51
CA PRO A 55 9.22 11.94 3.77
C PRO A 55 8.83 10.86 4.78
N LYS A 56 8.97 11.19 6.07
CA LYS A 56 8.43 10.36 7.15
C LYS A 56 6.91 10.29 7.00
N LEU A 57 6.39 9.07 6.88
CA LEU A 57 4.96 8.83 6.90
C LEU A 57 4.35 9.29 8.23
N LYS A 58 3.08 9.65 8.19
CA LYS A 58 2.26 10.03 9.34
C LYS A 58 0.97 9.22 9.32
N ARG A 59 0.19 9.30 10.40
CA ARG A 59 -1.05 8.52 10.51
C ARG A 59 -2.08 8.96 9.46
N GLU A 60 -2.14 10.25 9.20
CA GLU A 60 -3.01 10.92 8.24
C GLU A 60 -2.75 10.49 6.80
N ASP A 61 -1.52 10.12 6.45
CA ASP A 61 -1.18 9.61 5.10
C ASP A 61 -1.91 8.29 4.79
N GLY A 62 -2.36 7.58 5.82
CA GLY A 62 -3.18 6.39 5.66
C GLY A 62 -4.57 6.67 5.08
N ARG A 63 -5.08 7.90 5.17
CA ARG A 63 -6.39 8.23 4.58
C ARG A 63 -6.26 8.28 3.05
N ILE A 64 -7.00 7.41 2.38
CA ILE A 64 -7.00 7.35 0.92
C ILE A 64 -7.70 8.58 0.35
N ASP A 65 -7.02 9.28 -0.56
CA ASP A 65 -7.63 10.25 -1.45
C ASP A 65 -8.14 9.52 -2.70
N TRP A 66 -9.46 9.32 -2.77
CA TRP A 66 -10.09 8.61 -3.88
C TRP A 66 -10.07 9.41 -5.19
N SER A 67 -9.67 10.68 -5.19
CA SER A 67 -9.47 11.46 -6.43
C SER A 67 -8.23 11.02 -7.21
N GLU A 68 -7.34 10.23 -6.60
CA GLU A 68 -6.17 9.68 -7.27
C GLU A 68 -6.53 8.52 -8.22
N PRO A 69 -5.68 8.18 -9.21
CA PRO A 69 -5.88 7.00 -10.05
C PRO A 69 -5.86 5.69 -9.22
N ALA A 70 -6.71 4.71 -9.58
CA ALA A 70 -6.82 3.44 -8.87
C ALA A 70 -5.46 2.72 -8.70
N GLY A 71 -4.59 2.76 -9.72
CA GLY A 71 -3.25 2.16 -9.65
C GLY A 71 -2.27 2.89 -8.72
N VAL A 72 -2.51 4.16 -8.39
CA VAL A 72 -1.75 4.89 -7.35
C VAL A 72 -2.24 4.46 -5.97
N ILE A 73 -3.56 4.42 -5.78
CA ILE A 73 -4.18 4.00 -4.52
C ILE A 73 -3.82 2.54 -4.19
N GLU A 74 -3.81 1.64 -5.17
CA GLU A 74 -3.39 0.24 -5.02
C GLU A 74 -1.97 0.12 -4.45
N LYS A 75 -1.02 0.90 -5.01
CA LYS A 75 0.35 0.97 -4.50
C LYS A 75 0.41 1.52 -3.10
N LYS A 76 -0.39 2.55 -2.77
CA LYS A 76 -0.48 3.09 -1.40
C LYS A 76 -1.01 2.06 -0.41
N ILE A 77 -2.03 1.28 -0.78
CA ILE A 77 -2.57 0.18 0.06
C ILE A 77 -1.45 -0.80 0.44
N ARG A 78 -0.62 -1.20 -0.53
CA ARG A 78 0.52 -2.09 -0.26
C ARG A 78 1.65 -1.38 0.50
N ALA A 79 2.06 -0.19 0.07
CA ALA A 79 3.16 0.56 0.67
C ALA A 79 2.91 0.94 2.14
N PHE A 80 1.66 1.24 2.49
CA PHE A 80 1.24 1.62 3.84
C PHE A 80 0.87 0.42 4.72
N ASN A 81 1.07 -0.82 4.25
CA ASN A 81 0.86 -2.03 5.04
C ASN A 81 2.21 -2.48 5.63
N PRO A 82 2.37 -2.57 6.97
CA PRO A 82 1.31 -2.52 8.01
C PRO A 82 0.96 -1.13 8.54
N TRP A 83 1.83 -0.14 8.34
CA TRP A 83 1.69 1.21 8.87
C TRP A 83 1.91 2.28 7.78
N PRO A 84 1.13 3.38 7.77
CA PRO A 84 0.01 3.72 8.67
C PRO A 84 -1.26 2.88 8.48
N GLY A 85 -1.33 2.12 7.39
CA GLY A 85 -2.52 1.42 6.91
C GLY A 85 -3.37 2.32 6.03
N ALA A 86 -3.84 1.79 4.90
CA ALA A 86 -4.81 2.49 4.06
C ALA A 86 -6.21 2.47 4.70
N LEU A 87 -6.87 3.62 4.75
CA LEU A 87 -8.11 3.86 5.46
C LEU A 87 -9.09 4.62 4.58
N MET A 88 -10.36 4.21 4.62
CA MET A 88 -11.48 5.00 4.14
C MET A 88 -12.56 5.08 5.22
N THR A 89 -13.49 6.03 5.09
CA THR A 89 -14.68 6.08 5.95
C THR A 89 -15.85 5.44 5.23
N ILE A 90 -16.57 4.55 5.92
CA ILE A 90 -17.80 3.91 5.44
C ILE A 90 -18.83 3.89 6.58
N ASP A 91 -20.05 4.36 6.34
CA ASP A 91 -21.10 4.51 7.36
C ASP A 91 -20.61 5.16 8.66
N GLY A 92 -19.77 6.21 8.54
CA GLY A 92 -19.19 6.95 9.67
C GLY A 92 -18.10 6.22 10.45
N ARG A 93 -17.64 5.05 10.00
CA ARG A 93 -16.60 4.24 10.64
C ARG A 93 -15.38 4.09 9.77
N ASN A 94 -14.21 3.88 10.39
CA ASN A 94 -13.00 3.61 9.63
C ASN A 94 -12.98 2.17 9.12
N LEU A 95 -12.72 2.02 7.82
CA LEU A 95 -12.44 0.77 7.16
C LEU A 95 -10.97 0.75 6.75
N LYS A 96 -10.18 -0.11 7.38
CA LYS A 96 -8.80 -0.38 6.97
C LYS A 96 -8.80 -1.34 5.79
N ILE A 97 -8.01 -1.04 4.77
CA ILE A 97 -7.88 -1.79 3.54
C ILE A 97 -6.50 -2.46 3.53
N PHE A 98 -6.45 -3.77 3.30
CA PHE A 98 -5.20 -4.54 3.30
C PHE A 98 -4.78 -4.98 1.91
N SER A 99 -5.75 -5.24 1.03
CA SER A 99 -5.49 -5.68 -0.34
C SER A 99 -6.64 -5.28 -1.26
N ALA A 100 -6.29 -4.89 -2.49
CA ALA A 100 -7.22 -4.50 -3.53
C ALA A 100 -6.61 -4.77 -4.91
N SER A 101 -7.45 -4.90 -5.94
CA SER A 101 -7.03 -4.99 -7.33
C SER A 101 -7.67 -3.87 -8.16
N VAL A 102 -6.96 -3.38 -9.17
CA VAL A 102 -7.51 -2.40 -10.11
C VAL A 102 -8.48 -3.09 -11.05
N VAL A 103 -9.66 -2.50 -11.24
CA VAL A 103 -10.69 -2.96 -12.16
C VAL A 103 -11.12 -1.83 -13.10
N ASP A 104 -11.54 -2.19 -14.31
CA ASP A 104 -11.97 -1.24 -15.34
C ASP A 104 -13.44 -0.86 -15.18
N LEU A 105 -13.71 -0.11 -14.12
CA LEU A 105 -15.01 0.49 -13.83
C LEU A 105 -14.82 1.97 -13.55
N SER A 106 -15.89 2.74 -13.71
CA SER A 106 -15.86 4.20 -13.49
C SER A 106 -17.08 4.67 -12.71
N GLY A 107 -16.90 5.76 -11.98
CA GLY A 107 -17.91 6.39 -11.14
C GLY A 107 -17.34 7.64 -10.49
N LYS A 108 -18.08 8.22 -9.55
CA LYS A 108 -17.58 9.38 -8.79
C LYS A 108 -16.50 8.92 -7.80
N PRO A 109 -15.37 9.61 -7.65
CA PRO A 109 -14.34 9.28 -6.66
C PRO A 109 -14.92 8.97 -5.27
N GLY A 110 -14.59 7.81 -4.72
CA GLY A 110 -15.09 7.33 -3.42
C GLY A 110 -16.47 6.70 -3.44
N GLN A 111 -17.16 6.69 -4.60
CA GLN A 111 -18.43 6.00 -4.77
C GLN A 111 -18.23 4.48 -4.67
N ILE A 112 -19.11 3.84 -3.90
CA ILE A 112 -19.21 2.39 -3.84
C ILE A 112 -19.98 1.94 -5.08
N LEU A 113 -19.32 1.18 -5.97
CA LEU A 113 -19.86 0.65 -7.23
C LEU A 113 -20.32 -0.80 -7.13
N SER A 114 -20.48 -1.32 -5.90
CA SER A 114 -20.58 -2.75 -5.59
C SER A 114 -21.57 -3.55 -6.45
N GLY A 115 -21.21 -4.82 -6.71
CA GLY A 115 -22.13 -5.91 -7.02
C GLY A 115 -22.26 -6.86 -5.82
N GLU A 116 -23.16 -7.85 -5.85
CA GLU A 116 -23.52 -8.71 -4.69
C GLU A 116 -22.35 -9.37 -3.92
N LYS A 117 -21.17 -9.51 -4.55
CA LYS A 117 -20.02 -10.25 -3.98
C LYS A 117 -18.74 -9.42 -3.83
N GLU A 118 -18.67 -8.23 -4.44
CA GLU A 118 -17.44 -7.46 -4.55
C GLU A 118 -17.63 -6.03 -4.02
N LEU A 119 -16.71 -5.59 -3.16
CA LEU A 119 -16.67 -4.23 -2.68
C LEU A 119 -15.79 -3.39 -3.61
N VAL A 120 -16.41 -2.79 -4.61
CA VAL A 120 -15.72 -1.95 -5.60
C VAL A 120 -15.88 -0.48 -5.24
N ILE A 121 -14.78 0.27 -5.22
CA ILE A 121 -14.77 1.71 -4.97
C ILE A 121 -14.20 2.44 -6.18
N ALA A 122 -14.94 3.41 -6.71
CA ALA A 122 -14.48 4.27 -7.80
C ALA A 122 -13.32 5.16 -7.33
N ALA A 123 -12.32 5.31 -8.20
CA ALA A 123 -11.20 6.22 -8.00
C ALA A 123 -11.30 7.39 -9.01
N GLY A 124 -10.33 8.33 -9.00
CA GLY A 124 -10.27 9.40 -9.99
C GLY A 124 -10.11 8.90 -11.42
N LYS A 125 -9.48 7.73 -11.57
CA LYS A 125 -9.42 6.96 -12.81
C LYS A 125 -9.44 5.46 -12.50
N GLY A 126 -10.38 4.74 -13.11
CA GLY A 126 -10.63 3.33 -12.83
C GLY A 126 -11.31 3.13 -11.48
N ALA A 127 -11.30 1.89 -10.98
CA ALA A 127 -11.83 1.55 -9.66
C ALA A 127 -10.96 0.49 -8.98
N LEU A 128 -11.21 0.26 -7.69
CA LEU A 128 -10.55 -0.76 -6.88
C LEU A 128 -11.57 -1.77 -6.36
N SER A 129 -11.35 -3.05 -6.64
CA SER A 129 -12.05 -4.16 -5.97
C SER A 129 -11.28 -4.52 -4.71
N LEU A 130 -11.88 -4.28 -3.54
CA LEU A 130 -11.27 -4.56 -2.24
C LEU A 130 -11.40 -6.04 -1.93
N SER A 131 -10.30 -6.69 -1.52
CA SER A 131 -10.27 -8.12 -1.22
C SER A 131 -10.29 -8.41 0.27
N GLU A 132 -9.49 -7.66 1.04
CA GLU A 132 -9.43 -7.80 2.50
C GLU A 132 -9.50 -6.45 3.21
N VAL A 133 -10.35 -6.40 4.23
CA VAL A 133 -10.68 -5.20 4.96
C VAL A 133 -10.82 -5.47 6.46
N GLN A 134 -10.80 -4.41 7.26
CA GLN A 134 -11.11 -4.45 8.69
C GLN A 134 -11.89 -3.20 9.07
N LEU A 135 -13.15 -3.39 9.44
CA LEU A 135 -13.92 -2.33 10.06
C LEU A 135 -13.40 -2.06 11.47
N GLU A 136 -13.43 -0.81 11.90
CA GLU A 136 -13.08 -0.40 13.25
C GLU A 136 -13.75 -1.28 14.32
N GLY A 137 -12.94 -1.80 15.25
CA GLY A 137 -13.40 -2.72 16.31
C GLY A 137 -13.72 -4.15 15.85
N LYS A 138 -13.43 -4.53 14.60
CA LYS A 138 -13.65 -5.89 14.06
C LYS A 138 -12.33 -6.57 13.70
N ARG A 139 -12.41 -7.88 13.43
CA ARG A 139 -11.29 -8.65 12.85
C ARG A 139 -11.09 -8.29 11.38
N ARG A 140 -9.88 -8.52 10.87
CA ARG A 140 -9.62 -8.59 9.42
C ARG A 140 -10.47 -9.70 8.80
N MET A 141 -11.07 -9.41 7.65
CA MET A 141 -11.96 -10.32 6.93
C MET A 141 -11.93 -10.04 5.42
N SER A 142 -12.46 -10.98 4.64
CA SER A 142 -12.67 -10.75 3.21
C SER A 142 -13.76 -9.70 2.96
N ALA A 143 -13.71 -9.02 1.82
CA ALA A 143 -14.78 -8.10 1.41
C ALA A 143 -16.15 -8.80 1.29
N SER A 144 -16.18 -10.06 0.86
CA SER A 144 -17.43 -10.84 0.79
C SER A 144 -18.04 -11.09 2.19
N GLU A 145 -17.22 -11.39 3.20
CA GLU A 145 -17.67 -11.53 4.59
C GLU A 145 -18.17 -10.19 5.13
N PHE A 146 -17.45 -9.12 4.83
CA PHE A 146 -17.85 -7.76 5.19
C PHE A 146 -19.23 -7.43 4.61
N LEU A 147 -19.45 -7.62 3.31
CA LEU A 147 -20.74 -7.31 2.65
C LEU A 147 -21.92 -8.12 3.22
N ARG A 148 -21.71 -9.39 3.58
CA ARG A 148 -22.77 -10.22 4.21
C ARG A 148 -23.26 -9.66 5.55
N GLY A 149 -22.39 -9.01 6.31
CA GLY A 149 -22.74 -8.37 7.59
C GLY A 149 -23.27 -6.93 7.46
N HIS A 150 -23.21 -6.35 6.25
CA HIS A 150 -23.40 -4.92 6.01
C HIS A 150 -24.31 -4.65 4.79
N ALA A 151 -25.55 -5.14 4.86
CA ALA A 151 -26.52 -5.10 3.76
C ALA A 151 -26.95 -3.68 3.30
N SER A 152 -26.72 -2.63 4.11
CA SER A 152 -26.92 -1.23 3.70
C SER A 152 -25.91 -0.81 2.63
N ILE A 153 -24.65 -1.22 2.81
CA ILE A 153 -23.54 -0.92 1.90
C ILE A 153 -23.69 -1.66 0.57
N SER A 154 -24.19 -2.91 0.59
CA SER A 154 -24.42 -3.67 -0.64
C SER A 154 -25.54 -3.09 -1.52
N ARG A 155 -26.47 -2.32 -0.95
CA ARG A 155 -27.61 -1.71 -1.67
C ARG A 155 -27.31 -0.33 -2.24
N ALA A 156 -26.26 0.35 -1.77
CA ALA A 156 -25.91 1.71 -2.19
C ALA A 156 -25.43 1.82 -3.65
N ALA A 157 -25.29 0.70 -4.35
CA ALA A 157 -24.90 0.64 -5.76
C ALA A 157 -26.10 0.59 -6.75
N SER A 158 -27.30 0.99 -6.30
CA SER A 158 -28.51 1.08 -7.15
C SER A 158 -28.78 2.50 -7.60
#